data_AF-A0AAD7QL19-F1
#
_entry.id   AF-A0AAD7QL19-F1
#
_cell.length_a   1.000
_cell.length_b   1.000
_cell.length_c   1.000
_cell.angle_alpha   90.00
_cell.angle_beta   90.00
_cell.angle_gamma   90.00
#
_symmetry.space_group_name_H-M   'P 1'
#
loop_
_entity.id
_entity.type
_entity.pdbx_description
1 polymer ?
#
loop_
_entity_poly.entity_id
_entity_poly.type
_entity_poly.pdbx_seq_one_letter_code
_entity_poly.pdbx_strand_id
1 'polypeptide(L)'
;MDLPLDNSDGLVNLHNLAKQLNSFPEDKTVPIVLVPGFSGWGSPLFGAVNYWGGVENIPQRLVERGYTVIVTPIGPVSTNWERACELYRQLTFGKFSSFNPSTSEIEEIHDVTVDYGNYFDSDSSGPSTAITSGRKRAILFSQSPKEYDDWKWSEDHKVHFICHSQGGNTVRYLISLMKLGARDVHSEYFGAEGRDTWTVSVTTVGTPHKGTTIIDVLQNFISNSTDQAIKLLARTFAVVSFQSPKQRAYDLQLDHWDICRQGRESFQEMRQRLESNDGPVSKWFKSNHNGFYDNSIKGVSDLNKRAIPTSTHVYYFSLSFHSTISFPCQWPPWTAEALNTFPIALVDFVRRIPLVNGIVDVVAKVGWPFILSLVKFHDVVRWATEAVANRLLREINYNVTVPPPGKYLPRKDVFPLMLPTVYGMGGLDLGDDQKEILGENLGDWYLNDGIVNTESMRGPDDSLVKSISGFPTSTLDGDGLRGVYWHFGVNDQMDHVDEIGVFIEEYTVRCPV
;
A
#
# COMPACT_ATOMS: atom_id res chain seq x y z
N MET A 1 34.41 4.86 13.74
CA MET A 1 34.37 3.52 13.13
C MET A 1 33.11 3.53 12.29
N ASP A 2 33.24 3.41 10.98
CA ASP A 2 32.09 3.52 10.07
C ASP A 2 31.10 2.40 10.39
N LEU A 3 29.85 2.76 10.65
CA LEU A 3 28.82 1.81 11.02
C LEU A 3 28.43 0.99 9.78
N PRO A 4 28.41 -0.35 9.84
CA PRO A 4 28.16 -1.19 8.66
C PRO A 4 26.78 -0.92 8.03
N LEU A 5 26.70 -1.06 6.70
CA LEU A 5 25.48 -0.87 5.89
C LEU A 5 24.94 -2.20 5.30
N ASP A 6 25.39 -3.33 5.84
CA ASP A 6 25.03 -4.70 5.44
C ASP A 6 24.25 -5.46 6.52
N ASN A 7 23.60 -4.73 7.44
CA ASN A 7 22.72 -5.34 8.44
C ASN A 7 21.50 -5.98 7.76
N SER A 8 20.98 -7.07 8.32
CA SER A 8 19.74 -7.67 7.81
C SER A 8 18.53 -6.76 8.02
N ASP A 9 18.53 -5.94 9.08
CA ASP A 9 17.49 -4.95 9.38
C ASP A 9 17.74 -3.65 8.61
N GLY A 10 16.84 -3.35 7.67
CA GLY A 10 16.92 -2.17 6.83
C GLY A 10 16.90 -0.83 7.60
N LEU A 11 16.24 -0.77 8.76
CA LEU A 11 16.22 0.46 9.58
C LEU A 11 17.58 0.75 10.22
N VAL A 12 18.32 -0.29 10.59
CA VAL A 12 19.69 -0.15 11.08
C VAL A 12 20.58 0.41 9.98
N ASN A 13 20.43 -0.07 8.74
CA ASN A 13 21.20 0.46 7.61
C ASN A 13 20.84 1.92 7.31
N LEU A 14 19.55 2.29 7.37
CA LEU A 14 19.11 3.68 7.23
C LEU A 14 19.74 4.60 8.28
N HIS A 15 19.69 4.20 9.55
CA HIS A 15 20.30 4.96 10.65
C HIS A 15 21.82 5.09 10.50
N ASN A 16 22.49 3.99 10.13
CA ASN A 16 23.92 3.98 9.92
C ASN A 16 24.32 4.87 8.74
N LEU A 17 23.56 4.86 7.64
CA LEU A 17 23.80 5.75 6.50
C LEU A 17 23.62 7.22 6.90
N ALA A 18 22.53 7.55 7.60
CA ALA A 18 22.28 8.91 8.07
C ALA A 18 23.44 9.42 8.96
N LYS A 19 23.96 8.56 9.85
CA LYS A 19 25.13 8.89 10.68
C LYS A 19 26.40 9.10 9.86
N GLN A 20 26.64 8.26 8.84
CA GLN A 20 27.80 8.41 7.96
C GLN A 20 27.72 9.68 7.11
N LEU A 21 26.52 10.07 6.68
CA LEU A 21 26.30 11.27 5.86
C LEU A 21 26.22 12.57 6.67
N ASN A 22 26.22 12.51 8.00
CA ASN A 22 26.10 13.68 8.88
C ASN A 22 27.28 14.67 8.76
N SER A 23 28.36 14.31 8.06
CA SER A 23 29.45 15.24 7.73
C SER A 23 29.17 16.12 6.51
N PHE A 24 28.19 15.77 5.67
CA PHE A 24 27.78 16.61 4.55
C PHE A 24 26.86 17.74 5.05
N PRO A 25 26.94 18.95 4.47
CA PRO A 25 26.01 20.01 4.81
C PRO A 25 24.58 19.61 4.45
N GLU A 26 23.66 19.74 5.40
CA GLU A 26 22.23 19.53 5.17
C GLU A 26 21.66 20.70 4.34
N ASP A 27 21.03 20.39 3.21
CA ASP A 27 20.19 21.34 2.47
C ASP A 27 18.73 21.15 2.88
N LYS A 28 18.20 22.08 3.68
CA LYS A 28 16.81 22.08 4.15
C LYS A 28 15.90 22.99 3.33
N THR A 29 16.43 23.63 2.28
CA THR A 29 15.67 24.56 1.44
C THR A 29 14.76 23.83 0.47
N VAL A 30 15.12 22.59 0.10
CA VAL A 30 14.31 21.72 -0.76
C VAL A 30 13.20 21.06 0.08
N PRO A 31 11.91 21.32 -0.20
CA PRO A 31 10.82 20.75 0.57
C PRO A 31 10.67 19.23 0.36
N ILE A 32 10.19 18.56 1.40
CA ILE A 32 9.81 17.15 1.39
C ILE A 32 8.32 17.06 1.06
N VAL A 33 7.97 16.35 -0.01
CA VAL A 33 6.59 16.04 -0.37
C VAL A 33 6.25 14.63 0.09
N LEU A 34 5.26 14.52 0.98
CA LEU A 34 4.77 13.25 1.51
C LEU A 34 3.58 12.76 0.67
N VAL A 35 3.78 11.64 -0.04
CA VAL A 35 2.80 11.08 -0.98
C VAL A 35 2.17 9.82 -0.39
N PRO A 36 0.90 9.87 0.04
CA PRO A 36 0.25 8.75 0.70
C PRO A 36 -0.05 7.62 -0.29
N GLY A 37 -0.31 6.42 0.22
CA GLY A 37 -0.65 5.25 -0.57
C GLY A 37 -2.13 5.04 -0.86
N PHE A 38 -2.48 3.78 -1.10
CA PHE A 38 -3.87 3.33 -1.17
C PHE A 38 -4.54 3.53 0.19
N SER A 39 -5.81 3.94 0.19
CA SER A 39 -6.58 4.28 1.40
C SER A 39 -6.02 5.46 2.23
N GLY A 40 -5.14 6.29 1.64
CA GLY A 40 -4.54 7.42 2.36
C GLY A 40 -5.45 8.64 2.51
N TRP A 41 -5.08 9.55 3.42
CA TRP A 41 -5.76 10.83 3.60
C TRP A 41 -4.75 11.96 3.79
N GLY A 42 -5.16 13.19 3.52
CA GLY A 42 -4.32 14.38 3.72
C GLY A 42 -4.37 14.86 5.17
N SER A 43 -5.41 15.62 5.51
CA SER A 43 -5.62 16.14 6.86
C SER A 43 -6.09 15.07 7.85
N PRO A 44 -5.84 15.24 9.16
CA PRO A 44 -6.18 14.26 10.17
C PRO A 44 -7.65 13.79 10.10
N LEU A 45 -7.87 12.48 10.10
CA LEU A 45 -9.20 11.90 10.24
C LEU A 45 -9.78 12.26 11.61
N PHE A 46 -11.02 12.75 11.60
CA PHE A 46 -11.73 13.24 12.78
C PHE A 46 -10.97 14.32 13.56
N GLY A 47 -10.04 15.02 12.90
CA GLY A 47 -9.20 16.05 13.50
C GLY A 47 -8.04 15.54 14.36
N ALA A 48 -7.81 14.21 14.44
CA ALA A 48 -6.84 13.64 15.37
C ALA A 48 -5.88 12.60 14.76
N VAL A 49 -6.31 11.84 13.74
CA VAL A 49 -5.50 10.72 13.22
C VAL A 49 -4.84 11.13 11.90
N ASN A 50 -3.56 11.50 11.96
CA ASN A 50 -2.72 11.78 10.80
C ASN A 50 -2.45 10.50 9.99
N TYR A 51 -2.37 10.62 8.66
CA TYR A 51 -1.84 9.53 7.86
C TYR A 51 -0.35 9.36 8.14
N TRP A 52 0.38 10.48 8.13
CA TRP A 52 1.79 10.56 8.47
C TRP A 52 1.97 10.80 9.97
N GLY A 53 1.72 9.76 10.76
CA GLY A 53 2.07 9.69 12.17
C GLY A 53 0.96 9.23 13.11
N GLY A 54 -0.22 8.86 12.61
CA GLY A 54 -1.32 8.44 13.48
C GLY A 54 -1.68 9.52 14.49
N VAL A 55 -1.54 9.21 15.78
CA VAL A 55 -1.73 10.17 16.88
C VAL A 55 -0.57 11.16 17.04
N GLU A 56 0.60 10.82 16.50
CA GLU A 56 1.74 11.71 16.35
C GLU A 56 1.65 12.49 15.03
N ASN A 57 2.47 13.54 14.90
CA ASN A 57 2.50 14.37 13.70
C ASN A 57 3.93 14.39 13.13
N ILE A 58 4.23 13.46 12.21
CA ILE A 58 5.54 13.35 11.55
C ILE A 58 5.88 14.64 10.78
N PRO A 59 4.97 15.24 9.98
CA PRO A 59 5.23 16.53 9.33
C PRO A 59 5.67 17.61 10.30
N GLN A 60 4.98 17.75 11.44
CA GLN A 60 5.35 18.73 12.48
C GLN A 60 6.74 18.44 13.08
N ARG A 61 7.06 17.18 13.41
CA ARG A 61 8.38 16.80 13.94
C ARG A 61 9.53 17.06 12.96
N LEU A 62 9.26 17.04 11.65
CA LEU A 62 10.21 17.43 10.60
C LEU A 62 10.37 18.95 10.53
N VAL A 63 9.27 19.71 10.63
CA VAL A 63 9.32 21.18 10.74
C VAL A 63 10.08 21.64 11.97
N GLU A 64 9.93 20.98 13.11
CA GLU A 64 10.71 21.26 14.33
C GLU A 64 12.22 21.06 14.14
N ARG A 65 12.62 20.23 13.15
CA ARG A 65 14.03 20.02 12.74
C ARG A 65 14.49 20.95 11.61
N GLY A 66 13.62 21.86 11.16
CA GLY A 66 13.89 22.89 10.16
C GLY A 66 13.59 22.49 8.72
N TYR A 67 12.91 21.37 8.46
CA TYR A 67 12.49 20.98 7.11
C TYR A 67 11.14 21.62 6.76
N THR A 68 10.93 21.99 5.50
CA THR A 68 9.59 22.24 4.98
C THR A 68 8.98 20.94 4.47
N VAL A 69 7.72 20.69 4.83
CA VAL A 69 6.98 19.49 4.44
C VAL A 69 5.67 19.88 3.74
N ILE A 70 5.36 19.20 2.64
CA ILE A 70 4.12 19.34 1.89
C ILE A 70 3.39 18.00 1.94
N VAL A 71 2.18 17.98 2.49
CA VAL A 71 1.32 16.78 2.55
C VAL A 71 0.25 16.86 1.47
N THR A 72 0.16 15.85 0.61
CA THR A 72 -0.69 15.90 -0.60
C THR A 72 -1.96 15.05 -0.44
N PRO A 73 -3.16 15.64 -0.34
CA PRO A 73 -4.43 14.92 -0.32
C PRO A 73 -4.81 14.44 -1.73
N ILE A 74 -4.35 13.27 -2.15
CA ILE A 74 -4.68 12.65 -3.45
C ILE A 74 -5.64 11.46 -3.28
N GLY A 75 -6.26 11.03 -4.38
CA GLY A 75 -7.29 10.01 -4.45
C GLY A 75 -6.85 8.70 -3.79
N PRO A 76 -7.51 8.25 -2.70
CA PRO A 76 -7.09 7.08 -1.95
C PRO A 76 -7.24 5.76 -2.69
N VAL A 77 -8.15 5.70 -3.66
CA VAL A 77 -8.48 4.47 -4.39
C VAL A 77 -8.41 4.67 -5.91
N SER A 78 -7.90 5.81 -6.36
CA SER A 78 -7.77 6.12 -7.79
C SER A 78 -6.54 5.43 -8.41
N THR A 79 -6.49 5.43 -9.74
CA THR A 79 -5.32 4.96 -10.50
C THR A 79 -4.08 5.81 -10.20
N ASN A 80 -2.89 5.27 -10.48
CA ASN A 80 -1.64 6.04 -10.49
C ASN A 80 -1.67 7.19 -11.52
N TRP A 81 -2.45 7.09 -12.61
CA TRP A 81 -2.65 8.20 -13.55
C TRP A 81 -3.37 9.37 -12.90
N GLU A 82 -4.57 9.12 -12.36
CA GLU A 82 -5.38 10.15 -11.69
C GLU A 82 -4.57 10.79 -10.56
N ARG A 83 -3.95 9.95 -9.73
CA ARG A 83 -3.12 10.39 -8.60
C ARG A 83 -1.90 11.19 -9.04
N ALA A 84 -1.27 10.86 -10.18
CA ALA A 84 -0.18 11.65 -10.75
C ALA A 84 -0.68 13.02 -11.25
N CYS A 85 -1.86 13.09 -11.88
CA CYS A 85 -2.47 14.36 -12.29
C CYS A 85 -2.80 15.24 -11.06
N GLU A 86 -3.36 14.64 -10.01
CA GLU A 86 -3.68 15.33 -8.76
C GLU A 86 -2.42 15.84 -8.06
N LEU A 87 -1.40 15.00 -7.93
CA LEU A 87 -0.12 15.37 -7.33
C LEU A 87 0.56 16.49 -8.12
N TYR A 88 0.64 16.35 -9.44
CA TYR A 88 1.17 17.40 -10.31
C TYR A 88 0.41 18.71 -10.12
N ARG A 89 -0.92 18.66 -10.16
CA ARG A 89 -1.76 19.84 -10.01
C ARG A 89 -1.58 20.50 -8.65
N GLN A 90 -1.54 19.73 -7.56
CA GLN A 90 -1.34 20.28 -6.22
C GLN A 90 -0.02 21.03 -6.07
N LEU A 91 1.05 20.52 -6.68
CA LEU A 91 2.39 21.11 -6.59
C LEU A 91 2.62 22.27 -7.56
N THR A 92 1.89 22.32 -8.68
CA THR A 92 2.03 23.37 -9.70
C THR A 92 0.98 24.48 -9.58
N PHE A 93 -0.12 24.24 -8.86
CA PHE A 93 -1.15 25.24 -8.58
C PHE A 93 -0.61 26.43 -7.79
N GLY A 94 0.41 26.21 -6.95
CA GLY A 94 1.13 27.25 -6.21
C GLY A 94 0.33 27.88 -5.07
N LYS A 95 -0.63 27.13 -4.51
CA LYS A 95 -1.38 27.54 -3.33
C LYS A 95 -1.58 26.35 -2.42
N PHE A 96 -1.39 26.58 -1.13
CA PHE A 96 -1.49 25.56 -0.09
C PHE A 96 -2.60 25.89 0.90
N SER A 97 -3.07 24.87 1.60
CA SER A 97 -3.64 25.00 2.94
C SER A 97 -2.48 25.15 3.92
N SER A 98 -2.65 25.84 5.04
CA SER A 98 -1.57 26.05 6.02
C SER A 98 -1.85 25.32 7.32
N PHE A 99 -0.80 24.74 7.91
CA PHE A 99 -0.81 24.24 9.27
C PHE A 99 -0.35 25.34 10.23
N ASN A 100 -1.12 25.57 11.29
CA ASN A 100 -0.74 26.49 12.35
C ASN A 100 -0.06 25.72 13.50
N PRO A 101 1.26 25.83 13.69
CA PRO A 101 1.97 25.09 14.73
C PRO A 101 1.62 25.52 16.16
N SER A 102 1.01 26.70 16.35
CA SER A 102 0.61 27.17 17.69
C SER A 102 -0.73 26.61 18.15
N THR A 103 -1.64 26.33 17.22
CA THR A 103 -2.97 25.76 17.53
C THR A 103 -3.09 24.29 17.13
N SER A 104 -2.12 23.77 16.36
CA SER A 104 -2.15 22.45 15.72
C SER A 104 -3.36 22.27 14.78
N GLU A 105 -3.89 23.37 14.24
CA GLU A 105 -5.03 23.36 13.32
C GLU A 105 -4.58 23.52 11.87
N ILE A 106 -5.38 22.97 10.96
CA ILE A 106 -5.18 23.11 9.51
C ILE A 106 -6.32 23.95 8.96
N GLU A 107 -6.00 25.07 8.32
CA GLU A 107 -6.98 25.85 7.57
C GLU A 107 -7.19 25.21 6.19
N GLU A 108 -8.16 24.31 6.09
CA GLU A 108 -8.43 23.56 4.86
C GLU A 108 -9.12 24.40 3.78
N ILE A 109 -8.45 24.59 2.65
CA ILE A 109 -9.04 25.25 1.47
C ILE A 109 -9.34 24.20 0.39
N HIS A 110 -10.54 24.32 -0.20
CA HIS A 110 -11.09 23.38 -1.17
C HIS A 110 -11.44 24.07 -2.48
N ASP A 111 -10.43 24.36 -3.29
CA ASP A 111 -10.57 25.06 -4.57
C ASP A 111 -9.64 24.48 -5.66
N VAL A 112 -9.03 23.32 -5.41
CA VAL A 112 -8.26 22.64 -6.44
C VAL A 112 -9.21 21.99 -7.43
N THR A 113 -9.01 22.34 -8.70
CA THR A 113 -9.58 21.64 -9.86
C THR A 113 -8.46 20.86 -10.52
N VAL A 114 -8.73 19.59 -10.80
CA VAL A 114 -7.81 18.65 -11.45
C VAL A 114 -8.45 18.19 -12.75
N ASP A 115 -7.67 18.18 -13.81
CA ASP A 115 -8.00 17.62 -15.11
C ASP A 115 -7.21 16.32 -15.30
N TYR A 116 -7.89 15.23 -15.67
CA TYR A 116 -7.30 13.93 -15.96
C TYR A 116 -7.00 13.72 -17.44
N GLY A 117 -7.30 14.71 -18.30
CA GLY A 117 -7.11 14.66 -19.74
C GLY A 117 -7.99 13.61 -20.44
N ASN A 118 -7.55 13.16 -21.60
CA ASN A 118 -8.25 12.20 -22.45
C ASN A 118 -8.03 10.74 -22.01
N TYR A 119 -7.63 10.50 -20.76
CA TYR A 119 -7.27 9.18 -20.25
C TYR A 119 -8.39 8.15 -20.33
N PHE A 120 -9.63 8.64 -20.24
CA PHE A 120 -10.84 7.80 -20.24
C PHE A 120 -11.52 7.71 -21.60
N ASP A 121 -11.07 8.46 -22.62
CA ASP A 121 -11.77 8.61 -23.91
C ASP A 121 -11.97 7.28 -24.66
N SER A 122 -11.03 6.34 -24.50
CA SER A 122 -11.11 5.02 -25.12
C SER A 122 -12.02 4.05 -24.37
N ASP A 123 -12.46 4.36 -23.15
CA ASP A 123 -13.26 3.48 -22.32
C ASP A 123 -14.70 4.00 -22.22
N SER A 124 -15.62 3.37 -22.95
CA SER A 124 -17.06 3.65 -22.89
C SER A 124 -17.69 3.46 -21.49
N SER A 125 -17.00 2.76 -20.59
CA SER A 125 -17.39 2.58 -19.19
C SER A 125 -16.73 3.55 -18.21
N GLY A 126 -15.87 4.44 -18.72
CA GLY A 126 -15.18 5.49 -17.97
C GLY A 126 -16.12 6.54 -17.34
N PRO A 127 -15.55 7.45 -16.54
CA PRO A 127 -16.27 8.54 -15.88
C PRO A 127 -16.94 9.47 -16.90
N SER A 128 -18.02 10.12 -16.49
CA SER A 128 -18.78 11.06 -17.33
C SER A 128 -18.03 12.37 -17.61
N THR A 129 -16.98 12.64 -16.85
CA THR A 129 -16.10 13.80 -16.99
C THR A 129 -14.68 13.44 -16.58
N ALA A 130 -13.68 14.07 -17.22
CA ALA A 130 -12.28 13.96 -16.84
C ALA A 130 -11.86 15.02 -15.80
N ILE A 131 -12.79 15.83 -15.29
CA ILE A 131 -12.47 16.94 -14.39
C ILE A 131 -13.12 16.71 -13.02
N THR A 132 -12.34 16.91 -11.95
CA THR A 132 -12.85 17.03 -10.58
C THR A 132 -12.53 18.40 -10.02
N SER A 133 -13.42 18.96 -9.20
CA SER A 133 -13.30 20.32 -8.64
C SER A 133 -13.62 20.36 -7.15
N GLY A 134 -13.17 21.42 -6.47
CA GLY A 134 -13.38 21.60 -5.04
C GLY A 134 -12.58 20.59 -4.19
N ARG A 135 -11.45 20.12 -4.71
CA ARG A 135 -10.53 19.23 -3.98
C ARG A 135 -9.71 20.04 -2.99
N LYS A 136 -9.24 19.37 -1.93
CA LYS A 136 -8.37 19.97 -0.90
C LYS A 136 -7.05 20.42 -1.54
N ARG A 137 -6.54 21.59 -1.15
CA ARG A 137 -5.15 21.96 -1.42
C ARG A 137 -4.19 21.08 -0.63
N ALA A 138 -3.00 20.86 -1.17
CA ALA A 138 -1.88 20.34 -0.38
C ALA A 138 -1.62 21.21 0.85
N ILE A 139 -1.14 20.59 1.91
CA ILE A 139 -0.98 21.22 3.22
C ILE A 139 0.50 21.53 3.42
N LEU A 140 0.82 22.80 3.61
CA LEU A 140 2.16 23.27 3.88
C LEU A 140 2.43 23.28 5.38
N PHE A 141 3.48 22.57 5.77
CA PHE A 141 4.09 22.57 7.09
C PHE A 141 5.45 23.26 6.97
N SER A 142 5.57 24.49 7.47
CA SER A 142 6.81 25.26 7.41
C SER A 142 6.92 26.25 8.58
N GLN A 143 8.14 26.57 8.99
CA GLN A 143 8.41 27.68 9.92
C GLN A 143 8.27 29.05 9.22
N SER A 144 8.39 29.08 7.89
CA SER A 144 8.32 30.30 7.07
C SER A 144 7.27 30.17 5.94
N PRO A 145 5.98 30.00 6.26
CA PRO A 145 4.95 29.73 5.24
C PRO A 145 4.84 30.81 4.16
N LYS A 146 5.15 32.07 4.49
CA LYS A 146 5.11 33.20 3.54
C LYS A 146 6.13 33.07 2.40
N GLU A 147 7.23 32.33 2.60
CA GLU A 147 8.21 32.08 1.53
C GLU A 147 7.63 31.17 0.43
N TYR A 148 6.49 30.52 0.70
CA TYR A 148 5.82 29.60 -0.21
C TYR A 148 4.55 30.17 -0.85
N ASP A 149 4.24 31.47 -0.65
CA ASP A 149 3.04 32.11 -1.22
C ASP A 149 3.04 32.09 -2.76
N ASP A 150 4.22 32.20 -3.38
CA ASP A 150 4.42 32.13 -4.84
C ASP A 150 5.16 30.86 -5.29
N TRP A 151 5.44 29.93 -4.37
CA TRP A 151 6.19 28.73 -4.66
C TRP A 151 5.39 27.79 -5.57
N LYS A 152 6.05 27.26 -6.60
CA LYS A 152 5.50 26.25 -7.51
C LYS A 152 6.60 25.26 -7.86
N TRP A 153 6.24 23.98 -7.85
CA TRP A 153 7.15 22.94 -8.29
C TRP A 153 7.59 23.18 -9.72
N SER A 154 8.90 23.33 -9.90
CA SER A 154 9.55 23.75 -11.13
C SER A 154 11.02 23.34 -11.11
N GLU A 155 11.78 23.65 -12.17
CA GLU A 155 13.20 23.34 -12.24
C GLU A 155 14.02 24.05 -11.15
N ASP A 156 13.66 25.29 -10.84
CA ASP A 156 14.30 26.12 -9.80
C ASP A 156 13.80 25.79 -8.40
N HIS A 157 12.66 25.10 -8.29
CA HIS A 157 12.00 24.75 -7.02
C HIS A 157 11.74 23.25 -6.97
N LYS A 158 12.80 22.49 -6.73
CA LYS A 158 12.75 21.03 -6.72
C LYS A 158 12.14 20.48 -5.44
N VAL A 159 11.89 19.17 -5.41
CA VAL A 159 11.35 18.47 -4.23
C VAL A 159 12.06 17.14 -3.98
N HIS A 160 12.01 16.70 -2.72
CA HIS A 160 12.22 15.31 -2.33
C HIS A 160 10.86 14.63 -2.14
N PHE A 161 10.64 13.46 -2.72
CA PHE A 161 9.44 12.66 -2.44
C PHE A 161 9.73 11.58 -1.39
N ILE A 162 8.87 11.50 -0.38
CA ILE A 162 8.77 10.31 0.49
C ILE A 162 7.40 9.70 0.25
N CYS A 163 7.40 8.44 -0.14
CA CYS A 163 6.24 7.75 -0.63
C CYS A 163 5.97 6.51 0.20
N HIS A 164 4.73 6.35 0.65
CA HIS A 164 4.29 5.12 1.31
C HIS A 164 3.38 4.32 0.36
N SER A 165 3.54 3.00 0.34
CA SER A 165 2.63 2.09 -0.35
C SER A 165 2.44 2.49 -1.83
N GLN A 166 1.21 2.55 -2.36
CA GLN A 166 0.92 2.97 -3.75
C GLN A 166 1.56 4.32 -4.15
N GLY A 167 1.86 5.21 -3.20
CA GLY A 167 2.49 6.51 -3.45
C GLY A 167 3.79 6.39 -4.24
N GLY A 168 4.56 5.30 -4.05
CA GLY A 168 5.81 5.10 -4.77
C GLY A 168 5.58 4.84 -6.27
N ASN A 169 4.57 4.05 -6.62
CA ASN A 169 4.18 3.83 -8.02
C ASN A 169 3.53 5.07 -8.63
N THR A 170 2.82 5.87 -7.84
CA THR A 170 2.28 7.18 -8.27
C THR A 170 3.40 8.13 -8.68
N VAL A 171 4.42 8.31 -7.83
CA VAL A 171 5.56 9.18 -8.13
C VAL A 171 6.43 8.62 -9.26
N ARG A 172 6.64 7.30 -9.31
CA ARG A 172 7.32 6.64 -10.44
C ARG A 172 6.65 6.97 -11.77
N TYR A 173 5.31 6.91 -11.80
CA TYR A 173 4.58 7.23 -13.01
C TYR A 173 4.61 8.74 -13.32
N LEU A 174 4.43 9.60 -12.32
CA LEU A 174 4.56 11.04 -12.48
C LEU A 174 5.90 11.44 -13.09
N ILE A 175 7.02 10.92 -12.59
CA ILE A 175 8.35 11.21 -13.14
C ILE A 175 8.47 10.73 -14.59
N SER A 176 7.87 9.59 -14.94
CA SER A 176 7.82 9.09 -16.31
C SER A 176 7.05 10.04 -17.25
N LEU A 177 5.89 10.52 -16.79
CA LEU A 177 5.07 11.49 -17.52
C LEU A 177 5.78 12.84 -17.66
N MET A 178 6.53 13.27 -16.65
CA MET A 178 7.34 14.49 -16.69
C MET A 178 8.55 14.34 -17.62
N LYS A 179 9.13 13.13 -17.73
CA LYS A 179 10.23 12.81 -18.63
C LYS A 179 9.80 12.78 -20.09
N LEU A 180 8.81 11.95 -20.40
CA LEU A 180 8.44 11.56 -21.77
C LEU A 180 7.26 12.35 -22.32
N GLY A 181 6.56 13.10 -21.46
CA GLY A 181 5.26 13.67 -21.78
C GLY A 181 4.15 12.61 -21.84
N ALA A 182 2.90 13.07 -21.96
CA ALA A 182 1.73 12.22 -22.17
C ALA A 182 1.07 12.45 -23.54
N ARG A 183 1.78 13.10 -24.48
CA ARG A 183 1.29 13.44 -25.83
C ARG A 183 -0.12 14.04 -25.78
N ASP A 184 -1.03 13.53 -26.60
CA ASP A 184 -2.43 13.97 -26.72
C ASP A 184 -3.32 13.49 -25.57
N VAL A 185 -2.82 12.65 -24.65
CA VAL A 185 -3.60 12.20 -23.50
C VAL A 185 -3.75 13.34 -22.49
N HIS A 186 -2.69 14.14 -22.26
CA HIS A 186 -2.77 15.30 -21.37
C HIS A 186 -1.71 16.35 -21.70
N SER A 187 -2.01 17.22 -22.67
CA SER A 187 -1.06 18.24 -23.14
C SER A 187 -0.87 19.39 -22.16
N GLU A 188 -1.86 19.69 -21.30
CA GLU A 188 -1.75 20.79 -20.32
C GLU A 188 -0.77 20.42 -19.18
N TYR A 189 -0.88 19.23 -18.60
CA TYR A 189 -0.03 18.83 -17.48
C TYR A 189 1.27 18.21 -17.95
N PHE A 190 1.21 17.42 -19.03
CA PHE A 190 2.32 16.58 -19.50
C PHE A 190 2.68 16.83 -20.97
N GLY A 191 2.46 18.04 -21.49
CA GLY A 191 2.86 18.41 -22.85
C GLY A 191 4.35 18.71 -23.02
N ALA A 192 5.04 19.12 -21.94
CA ALA A 192 6.48 19.37 -21.95
C ALA A 192 7.25 18.16 -21.40
N GLU A 193 8.24 17.71 -22.17
CA GLU A 193 9.17 16.62 -21.83
C GLU A 193 10.39 17.12 -21.04
N GLY A 194 11.19 16.20 -20.48
CA GLY A 194 12.46 16.50 -19.82
C GLY A 194 12.36 17.16 -18.44
N ARG A 195 11.18 17.15 -17.81
CA ARG A 195 10.94 17.76 -16.48
C ARG A 195 11.20 16.82 -15.31
N ASP A 196 11.84 15.68 -15.56
CA ASP A 196 12.28 14.76 -14.51
C ASP A 196 13.38 15.38 -13.61
N THR A 197 14.06 16.43 -14.08
CA THR A 197 15.06 17.20 -13.31
C THR A 197 14.47 18.00 -12.14
N TRP A 198 13.13 18.16 -12.07
CA TRP A 198 12.43 18.88 -10.99
C TRP A 198 12.37 18.08 -9.69
N THR A 199 12.80 16.81 -9.71
CA THR A 199 12.86 15.93 -8.54
C THR A 199 14.31 15.70 -8.14
N VAL A 200 14.62 15.79 -6.85
CA VAL A 200 15.95 15.45 -6.33
C VAL A 200 16.02 13.97 -5.95
N SER A 201 15.06 13.49 -5.16
CA SER A 201 15.02 12.09 -4.72
C SER A 201 13.61 11.55 -4.55
N VAL A 202 13.51 10.22 -4.56
CA VAL A 202 12.31 9.45 -4.24
C VAL A 202 12.70 8.36 -3.24
N THR A 203 12.07 8.37 -2.08
CA THR A 203 12.20 7.30 -1.08
C THR A 203 10.88 6.56 -0.97
N THR A 204 10.90 5.24 -1.14
CA THR A 204 9.72 4.38 -1.04
C THR A 204 9.75 3.50 0.21
N VAL A 205 8.60 3.42 0.88
CA VAL A 205 8.37 2.65 2.11
C VAL A 205 7.16 1.76 1.85
N GLY A 206 7.34 0.43 1.84
CA GLY A 206 6.26 -0.53 1.63
C GLY A 206 5.59 -0.47 0.25
N THR A 207 6.23 0.10 -0.77
CA THR A 207 5.61 0.27 -2.10
C THR A 207 5.47 -1.05 -2.86
N PRO A 208 4.30 -1.39 -3.44
CA PRO A 208 4.16 -2.61 -4.26
C PRO A 208 4.73 -2.41 -5.67
N HIS A 209 6.06 -2.35 -5.84
CA HIS A 209 6.68 -2.10 -7.14
C HIS A 209 6.49 -3.22 -8.18
N LYS A 210 6.04 -4.40 -7.74
CA LYS A 210 5.63 -5.55 -8.56
C LYS A 210 4.17 -5.95 -8.34
N GLY A 211 3.39 -5.11 -7.66
CA GLY A 211 2.02 -5.38 -7.24
C GLY A 211 1.91 -6.19 -5.94
N THR A 212 0.69 -6.47 -5.51
CA THR A 212 0.39 -7.21 -4.27
C THR A 212 -0.72 -8.23 -4.48
N THR A 213 -0.66 -9.33 -3.72
CA THR A 213 -1.69 -10.37 -3.70
C THR A 213 -2.85 -10.06 -2.75
N ILE A 214 -2.85 -8.92 -2.04
CA ILE A 214 -3.97 -8.55 -1.15
C ILE A 214 -5.30 -8.47 -1.89
N ILE A 215 -5.29 -8.07 -3.16
CA ILE A 215 -6.51 -7.97 -3.97
C ILE A 215 -7.15 -9.34 -4.16
N ASP A 216 -6.34 -10.35 -4.46
CA ASP A 216 -6.78 -11.75 -4.58
C ASP A 216 -7.29 -12.28 -3.24
N VAL A 217 -6.60 -11.95 -2.14
CA VAL A 217 -7.02 -12.32 -0.77
C VAL A 217 -8.38 -11.72 -0.42
N LEU A 218 -8.61 -10.45 -0.70
CA LEU A 218 -9.89 -9.78 -0.44
C LEU A 218 -11.04 -10.38 -1.28
N GLN A 219 -10.77 -10.73 -2.54
CA GLN A 219 -11.75 -11.41 -3.40
C GLN A 219 -12.11 -12.80 -2.87
N ASN A 220 -11.12 -13.58 -2.42
CA ASN A 220 -11.31 -14.89 -1.83
C ASN A 220 -12.11 -14.85 -0.52
N PHE A 221 -11.89 -13.82 0.31
CA PHE A 221 -12.65 -13.64 1.56
C PHE A 221 -14.14 -13.38 1.30
N ILE A 222 -14.49 -12.59 0.27
CA ILE A 222 -15.88 -12.27 -0.10
C ILE A 222 -16.44 -13.34 -1.05
N SER A 223 -16.29 -14.62 -0.70
CA SER A 223 -16.89 -15.79 -1.36
C SER A 223 -16.85 -15.81 -2.90
N ASN A 224 -15.90 -15.11 -3.52
CA ASN A 224 -15.82 -14.87 -4.96
C ASN A 224 -17.09 -14.25 -5.59
N SER A 225 -17.95 -13.59 -4.81
CA SER A 225 -19.13 -12.90 -5.35
C SER A 225 -18.81 -11.45 -5.66
N THR A 226 -18.46 -11.20 -6.92
CA THR A 226 -18.20 -9.84 -7.43
C THR A 226 -19.36 -8.88 -7.15
N ASP A 227 -20.61 -9.32 -7.30
CA ASP A 227 -21.80 -8.51 -7.03
C ASP A 227 -21.91 -8.09 -5.54
N GLN A 228 -21.64 -9.01 -4.61
CA GLN A 228 -21.66 -8.68 -3.18
C GLN A 228 -20.53 -7.73 -2.79
N ALA A 229 -19.33 -7.93 -3.35
CA ALA A 229 -18.20 -7.03 -3.14
C ALA A 229 -18.52 -5.60 -3.64
N ILE A 230 -19.07 -5.49 -4.85
CA ILE A 230 -19.49 -4.20 -5.44
C ILE A 230 -20.55 -3.53 -4.56
N LYS A 231 -21.57 -4.27 -4.09
CA LYS A 231 -22.63 -3.70 -3.22
C LYS A 231 -22.08 -3.24 -1.87
N LEU A 232 -21.13 -3.97 -1.29
CA LEU A 232 -20.47 -3.58 -0.05
C LEU A 232 -19.64 -2.30 -0.25
N LEU A 233 -18.87 -2.23 -1.33
CA LEU A 233 -18.12 -1.03 -1.71
C LEU A 233 -19.06 0.15 -1.95
N ALA A 234 -20.16 -0.06 -2.69
CA ALA A 234 -21.15 0.98 -2.96
C ALA A 234 -21.78 1.57 -1.70
N ARG A 235 -22.09 0.72 -0.71
CA ARG A 235 -22.59 1.18 0.61
C ARG A 235 -21.54 2.03 1.32
N THR A 236 -20.30 1.57 1.33
CA THR A 236 -19.18 2.28 1.98
C THR A 236 -18.92 3.62 1.29
N PHE A 237 -18.90 3.63 -0.04
CA PHE A 237 -18.68 4.83 -0.85
C PHE A 237 -19.84 5.81 -0.70
N ALA A 238 -21.08 5.34 -0.57
CA ALA A 238 -22.23 6.19 -0.27
C ALA A 238 -22.06 6.91 1.07
N VAL A 239 -21.60 6.21 2.12
CA VAL A 239 -21.40 6.80 3.46
C VAL A 239 -20.37 7.93 3.42
N VAL A 240 -19.23 7.71 2.77
CA VAL A 240 -18.13 8.70 2.78
C VAL A 240 -18.30 9.82 1.74
N SER A 241 -19.12 9.62 0.71
CA SER A 241 -19.25 10.57 -0.42
C SER A 241 -20.58 11.34 -0.45
N PHE A 242 -21.48 11.13 0.53
CA PHE A 242 -22.80 11.77 0.54
C PHE A 242 -22.76 13.29 0.78
N GLN A 243 -21.81 13.76 1.58
CA GLN A 243 -21.66 15.21 1.83
C GLN A 243 -20.87 15.89 0.72
N SER A 244 -20.91 17.23 0.66
CA SER A 244 -20.03 17.98 -0.24
C SER A 244 -18.56 17.75 0.11
N PRO A 245 -17.60 17.87 -0.84
CA PRO A 245 -16.17 17.62 -0.57
C PRO A 245 -15.65 18.31 0.70
N LYS A 246 -16.05 19.56 0.94
CA LYS A 246 -15.71 20.37 2.13
C LYS A 246 -16.14 19.78 3.47
N GLN A 247 -17.11 18.87 3.47
CA GLN A 247 -17.72 18.29 4.66
C GLN A 247 -17.39 16.80 4.83
N ARG A 248 -16.64 16.21 3.89
CA ARG A 248 -16.24 14.80 3.98
C ARG A 248 -15.05 14.68 4.93
N ALA A 249 -15.19 13.87 5.97
CA ALA A 249 -14.07 13.50 6.84
C ALA A 249 -13.02 12.69 6.06
N TYR A 250 -13.49 11.85 5.12
CA TYR A 250 -12.66 11.06 4.21
C TYR A 250 -13.18 11.23 2.79
N ASP A 251 -12.41 11.91 1.93
CA ASP A 251 -12.80 12.18 0.54
C ASP A 251 -12.14 11.19 -0.41
N LEU A 252 -12.96 10.38 -1.09
CA LEU A 252 -12.49 9.43 -2.10
C LEU A 252 -12.01 10.11 -3.39
N GLN A 253 -12.40 11.36 -3.64
CA GLN A 253 -12.14 12.11 -4.86
C GLN A 253 -12.69 11.50 -6.16
N LEU A 254 -13.64 10.56 -6.04
CA LEU A 254 -14.28 9.86 -7.17
C LEU A 254 -15.53 10.58 -7.72
N ASP A 255 -15.70 11.88 -7.47
CA ASP A 255 -16.87 12.63 -7.93
C ASP A 255 -17.02 12.62 -9.46
N HIS A 256 -15.90 12.58 -10.19
CA HIS A 256 -15.87 12.49 -11.65
C HIS A 256 -16.42 11.14 -12.17
N TRP A 257 -16.40 10.09 -11.35
CA TRP A 257 -17.09 8.81 -11.60
C TRP A 257 -18.57 8.82 -11.23
N ASP A 258 -19.15 9.98 -10.90
CA ASP A 258 -20.50 10.11 -10.33
C ASP A 258 -20.68 9.39 -8.97
N ILE A 259 -19.58 9.06 -8.28
CA ILE A 259 -19.57 8.51 -6.91
C ILE A 259 -19.59 9.66 -5.91
N CYS A 260 -20.65 10.46 -5.97
CA CYS A 260 -20.94 11.57 -5.09
C CYS A 260 -22.45 11.82 -5.04
N ARG A 261 -22.92 12.64 -4.10
CA ARG A 261 -24.33 13.03 -4.05
C ARG A 261 -24.70 13.89 -5.26
N GLN A 262 -25.73 13.49 -5.99
CA GLN A 262 -26.25 14.18 -7.17
C GLN A 262 -27.46 15.05 -6.83
N GLY A 263 -27.41 16.33 -7.22
CA GLY A 263 -28.51 17.27 -7.00
C GLY A 263 -29.00 17.33 -5.55
N ARG A 264 -30.26 16.95 -5.33
CA ARG A 264 -30.89 16.91 -4.00
C ARG A 264 -31.24 15.50 -3.54
N GLU A 265 -30.69 14.46 -4.16
CA GLU A 265 -31.00 13.07 -3.80
C GLU A 265 -30.79 12.82 -2.30
N SER A 266 -31.64 12.01 -1.70
CA SER A 266 -31.50 11.49 -0.34
C SER A 266 -30.36 10.47 -0.26
N PHE A 267 -29.93 10.13 0.96
CA PHE A 267 -28.90 9.12 1.16
C PHE A 267 -29.34 7.75 0.60
N GLN A 268 -30.62 7.41 0.77
CA GLN A 268 -31.20 6.16 0.28
C GLN A 268 -31.19 6.09 -1.25
N GLU A 269 -31.54 7.19 -1.93
CA GLU A 269 -31.48 7.29 -3.39
C GLU A 269 -30.04 7.18 -3.91
N MET A 270 -29.08 7.90 -3.30
CA MET A 270 -27.66 7.77 -3.64
C MET A 270 -27.18 6.33 -3.48
N ARG A 271 -27.45 5.70 -2.33
CA ARG A 271 -27.07 4.31 -2.05
C ARG A 271 -27.65 3.36 -3.11
N GLN A 272 -28.93 3.49 -3.43
CA GLN A 272 -29.57 2.64 -4.45
C GLN A 272 -28.93 2.81 -5.83
N ARG A 273 -28.57 4.06 -6.20
CA ARG A 273 -27.86 4.36 -7.45
C ARG A 273 -26.46 3.74 -7.47
N LEU A 274 -25.68 3.88 -6.40
CA LEU A 274 -24.34 3.30 -6.30
C LEU A 274 -24.35 1.76 -6.28
N GLU A 275 -25.35 1.13 -5.64
CA GLU A 275 -25.52 -0.33 -5.58
C GLU A 275 -26.07 -0.95 -6.87
N SER A 276 -26.50 -0.15 -7.84
CA SER A 276 -27.07 -0.67 -9.09
C SER A 276 -26.02 -1.43 -9.91
N ASN A 277 -26.46 -2.51 -10.59
CA ASN A 277 -25.57 -3.42 -11.31
C ASN A 277 -24.72 -2.73 -12.39
N ASP A 278 -25.25 -1.66 -13.00
CA ASP A 278 -24.57 -0.82 -14.00
C ASP A 278 -24.29 0.59 -13.46
N GLY A 279 -24.32 0.73 -12.14
CA GLY A 279 -24.05 1.97 -11.42
C GLY A 279 -22.57 2.35 -11.45
N PRO A 280 -22.26 3.57 -10.99
CA PRO A 280 -20.90 4.12 -11.07
C PRO A 280 -19.86 3.28 -10.32
N VAL A 281 -20.20 2.69 -9.16
CA VAL A 281 -19.27 1.82 -8.41
C VAL A 281 -19.01 0.51 -9.14
N SER A 282 -20.02 -0.06 -9.79
CA SER A 282 -19.86 -1.26 -10.61
C SER A 282 -18.97 -0.99 -11.82
N LYS A 283 -19.18 0.13 -12.53
CA LYS A 283 -18.33 0.56 -13.65
C LYS A 283 -16.88 0.77 -13.21
N TRP A 284 -16.68 1.55 -12.16
CA TRP A 284 -15.35 1.81 -11.58
C TRP A 284 -14.64 0.51 -11.18
N PHE A 285 -15.31 -0.38 -10.43
CA PHE A 285 -14.71 -1.62 -9.92
C PHE A 285 -14.37 -2.62 -11.02
N LYS A 286 -15.22 -2.74 -12.05
CA LYS A 286 -15.03 -3.69 -13.17
C LYS A 286 -14.07 -3.17 -14.24
N SER A 287 -13.82 -1.86 -14.27
CA SER A 287 -12.81 -1.26 -15.15
C SER A 287 -11.39 -1.60 -14.68
N ASN A 288 -10.40 -1.32 -15.53
CA ASN A 288 -8.99 -1.29 -15.12
C ASN A 288 -8.57 0.10 -14.60
N HIS A 289 -9.52 1.02 -14.41
CA HIS A 289 -9.30 2.40 -13.99
C HIS A 289 -9.59 2.58 -12.49
N ASN A 290 -8.97 1.76 -11.66
CA ASN A 290 -9.06 1.89 -10.20
C ASN A 290 -7.76 1.46 -9.51
N GLY A 291 -7.60 1.88 -8.26
CA GLY A 291 -6.45 1.56 -7.43
C GLY A 291 -6.32 0.08 -7.11
N PHE A 292 -7.40 -0.73 -7.15
CA PHE A 292 -7.26 -2.18 -6.98
C PHE A 292 -6.50 -2.80 -8.14
N TYR A 293 -6.84 -2.42 -9.39
CA TYR A 293 -6.10 -2.85 -10.58
C TYR A 293 -4.65 -2.38 -10.51
N ASP A 294 -4.44 -1.09 -10.24
CA ASP A 294 -3.12 -0.45 -10.26
C ASP A 294 -2.17 -0.90 -9.14
N ASN A 295 -2.67 -1.61 -8.12
CA ASN A 295 -1.86 -2.28 -7.10
C ASN A 295 -1.75 -3.80 -7.32
N SER A 296 -2.52 -4.39 -8.23
CA SER A 296 -2.38 -5.81 -8.59
C SER A 296 -1.07 -6.07 -9.32
N ILE A 297 -0.57 -7.31 -9.29
CA ILE A 297 0.61 -7.75 -10.05
C ILE A 297 0.48 -7.37 -11.55
N LYS A 298 -0.72 -7.59 -12.11
CA LYS A 298 -1.01 -7.27 -13.52
C LYS A 298 -0.99 -5.77 -13.79
N GLY A 299 -1.67 -4.96 -12.98
CA GLY A 299 -1.71 -3.51 -13.20
C GLY A 299 -0.35 -2.84 -13.02
N VAL A 300 0.48 -3.33 -12.09
CA VAL A 300 1.85 -2.84 -11.94
C VAL A 300 2.75 -3.27 -13.11
N SER A 301 2.57 -4.49 -13.64
CA SER A 301 3.22 -4.91 -14.89
C SER A 301 2.84 -4.01 -16.07
N ASP A 302 1.56 -3.63 -16.20
CA ASP A 302 1.12 -2.68 -17.22
C ASP A 302 1.66 -1.25 -17.00
N LEU A 303 1.89 -0.86 -15.75
CA LEU A 303 2.60 0.38 -15.44
C LEU A 303 4.06 0.30 -15.91
N ASN A 304 4.77 -0.80 -15.67
CA ASN A 304 6.17 -0.96 -16.10
C ASN A 304 6.31 -0.83 -17.64
N LYS A 305 5.31 -1.24 -18.41
CA LYS A 305 5.29 -1.07 -19.88
C LYS A 305 5.13 0.39 -20.34
N ARG A 306 4.63 1.28 -19.47
CA ARG A 306 4.33 2.69 -19.78
C ARG A 306 5.26 3.68 -19.10
N ALA A 307 5.88 3.26 -17.99
CA ALA A 307 6.83 4.05 -17.23
C ALA A 307 8.25 3.86 -17.76
N ILE A 308 9.12 4.85 -17.53
CA ILE A 308 10.56 4.60 -17.60
C ILE A 308 10.96 3.81 -16.34
N PRO A 309 12.00 2.96 -16.39
CA PRO A 309 12.48 2.27 -15.20
C PRO A 309 12.87 3.26 -14.09
N THR A 310 13.77 4.19 -14.42
CA THR A 310 14.24 5.26 -13.52
C THR A 310 14.70 6.49 -14.32
N SER A 311 14.69 7.66 -13.69
CA SER A 311 15.38 8.85 -14.20
C SER A 311 16.84 8.89 -13.72
N THR A 312 17.77 9.14 -14.64
CA THR A 312 19.19 9.35 -14.30
C THR A 312 19.46 10.66 -13.55
N HIS A 313 18.45 11.52 -13.36
CA HIS A 313 18.56 12.78 -12.62
C HIS A 313 18.13 12.66 -11.15
N VAL A 314 17.58 11.52 -10.74
CA VAL A 314 16.91 11.34 -9.44
C VAL A 314 17.58 10.25 -8.62
N TYR A 315 17.74 10.46 -7.30
CA TYR A 315 18.11 9.39 -6.37
C TYR A 315 16.88 8.57 -5.99
N TYR A 316 17.02 7.25 -5.96
CA TYR A 316 15.95 6.36 -5.51
C TYR A 316 16.41 5.54 -4.31
N PHE A 317 15.58 5.49 -3.28
CA PHE A 317 15.78 4.65 -2.10
C PHE A 317 14.55 3.81 -1.84
N SER A 318 14.73 2.58 -1.39
CA SER A 318 13.62 1.67 -1.05
C SER A 318 13.88 0.92 0.24
N LEU A 319 12.82 0.68 0.99
CA LEU A 319 12.83 -0.08 2.24
C LEU A 319 11.69 -1.10 2.21
N SER A 320 12.01 -2.35 2.56
CA SER A 320 11.07 -3.47 2.56
C SER A 320 10.69 -3.86 3.99
N PHE A 321 9.54 -4.50 4.14
CA PHE A 321 8.97 -4.86 5.44
C PHE A 321 8.30 -6.23 5.39
N HIS A 322 8.23 -6.90 6.54
CA HIS A 322 7.30 -8.00 6.74
C HIS A 322 6.85 -8.10 8.19
N SER A 323 5.61 -8.58 8.38
CA SER A 323 4.99 -8.73 9.69
C SER A 323 4.60 -10.19 9.98
N THR A 324 5.35 -11.13 9.40
CA THR A 324 5.10 -12.57 9.44
C THR A 324 6.10 -13.37 10.26
N ILE A 325 5.66 -14.53 10.78
CA ILE A 325 6.51 -15.62 11.32
C ILE A 325 6.25 -16.91 10.56
N SER A 326 7.24 -17.80 10.46
CA SER A 326 7.06 -19.11 9.81
C SER A 326 5.99 -19.95 10.51
N PHE A 327 5.19 -20.67 9.73
CA PHE A 327 4.22 -21.62 10.28
C PHE A 327 4.95 -22.71 11.09
N PRO A 328 4.50 -23.04 12.31
CA PRO A 328 5.15 -24.06 13.13
C PRO A 328 5.20 -25.43 12.46
N CYS A 329 6.42 -26.00 12.36
CA CYS A 329 6.61 -27.35 11.84
C CYS A 329 6.35 -28.44 12.90
N GLN A 330 6.27 -28.06 14.19
CA GLN A 330 6.06 -28.96 15.31
C GLN A 330 4.72 -28.73 15.98
N TRP A 331 4.17 -29.78 16.57
CA TRP A 331 2.94 -29.71 17.35
C TRP A 331 3.13 -28.85 18.61
N PRO A 332 2.21 -27.92 18.93
CA PRO A 332 2.30 -27.17 20.17
C PRO A 332 2.19 -28.09 21.40
N PRO A 333 2.84 -27.77 22.54
CA PRO A 333 2.87 -28.65 23.73
C PRO A 333 1.51 -29.02 24.31
N TRP A 334 0.49 -28.17 24.15
CA TRP A 334 -0.87 -28.35 24.67
C TRP A 334 -1.77 -29.29 23.83
N THR A 335 -1.24 -29.85 22.74
CA THR A 335 -2.02 -30.57 21.72
C THR A 335 -2.75 -31.81 22.22
N ALA A 336 -2.16 -32.59 23.13
CA ALA A 336 -2.83 -33.77 23.67
C ALA A 336 -4.14 -33.44 24.42
N GLU A 337 -4.21 -32.29 25.09
CA GLU A 337 -5.40 -31.85 25.82
C GLU A 337 -6.46 -31.27 24.87
N ALA A 338 -6.07 -30.40 23.94
CA ALA A 338 -7.02 -29.80 23.00
C ALA A 338 -7.62 -30.81 22.00
N LEU A 339 -6.85 -31.82 21.59
CA LEU A 339 -7.36 -32.84 20.65
C LEU A 339 -8.39 -33.77 21.30
N ASN A 340 -8.37 -33.92 22.64
CA ASN A 340 -9.44 -34.59 23.39
C ASN A 340 -10.72 -33.76 23.52
N THR A 341 -10.66 -32.45 23.26
CA THR A 341 -11.83 -31.56 23.28
C THR A 341 -12.47 -31.35 21.90
N PHE A 342 -11.90 -31.94 20.85
CA PHE A 342 -12.38 -31.76 19.48
C PHE A 342 -13.75 -32.44 19.27
N PRO A 343 -14.74 -31.76 18.68
CA PRO A 343 -16.14 -32.22 18.61
C PRO A 343 -16.40 -33.39 17.64
N ILE A 344 -15.37 -33.89 16.94
CA ILE A 344 -15.46 -35.00 15.97
C ILE A 344 -14.49 -36.10 16.41
N ALA A 345 -14.93 -37.36 16.38
CA ALA A 345 -14.07 -38.51 16.66
C ALA A 345 -12.92 -38.57 15.65
N LEU A 346 -11.69 -38.35 16.12
CA LEU A 346 -10.47 -38.23 15.32
C LEU A 346 -10.12 -39.48 14.47
N VAL A 347 -10.69 -40.64 14.80
CA VAL A 347 -10.58 -41.86 13.98
C VAL A 347 -11.26 -41.68 12.61
N ASP A 348 -12.37 -40.94 12.56
CA ASP A 348 -13.07 -40.62 11.31
C ASP A 348 -12.32 -39.56 10.48
N PHE A 349 -11.45 -38.76 11.13
CA PHE A 349 -10.53 -37.83 10.48
C PHE A 349 -9.38 -38.57 9.77
N VAL A 350 -8.70 -39.50 10.46
CA VAL A 350 -7.57 -40.26 9.88
C VAL A 350 -7.98 -41.07 8.65
N ARG A 351 -9.21 -41.62 8.65
CA ARG A 351 -9.79 -42.35 7.49
C ARG A 351 -9.98 -41.50 6.24
N ARG A 352 -9.98 -40.17 6.35
CA ARG A 352 -10.21 -39.24 5.24
C ARG A 352 -8.92 -38.68 4.63
N ILE A 353 -7.74 -39.02 5.19
CA ILE A 353 -6.45 -38.65 4.62
C ILE A 353 -6.05 -39.70 3.56
N PRO A 354 -5.90 -39.33 2.27
CA PRO A 354 -5.73 -40.28 1.17
C PRO A 354 -4.51 -41.22 1.26
N LEU A 355 -3.52 -40.88 2.10
CA LEU A 355 -2.26 -41.61 2.27
C LEU A 355 -2.29 -42.69 3.39
N VAL A 356 -3.41 -42.84 4.12
CA VAL A 356 -3.44 -43.61 5.38
C VAL A 356 -4.33 -44.87 5.32
N ASN A 357 -4.75 -45.28 4.12
CA ASN A 357 -5.68 -46.41 3.92
C ASN A 357 -5.20 -47.77 4.47
N GLY A 358 -3.94 -47.90 4.92
CA GLY A 358 -3.40 -49.12 5.53
C GLY A 358 -3.10 -49.07 7.03
N ILE A 359 -3.30 -47.95 7.73
CA ILE A 359 -2.79 -47.74 9.11
C ILE A 359 -3.91 -47.75 10.18
N VAL A 360 -5.18 -47.88 9.77
CA VAL A 360 -6.35 -47.75 10.67
C VAL A 360 -6.31 -48.77 11.84
N ASP A 361 -5.86 -50.00 11.59
CA ASP A 361 -5.75 -51.04 12.64
C ASP A 361 -4.54 -50.83 13.58
N VAL A 362 -3.52 -50.09 13.14
CA VAL A 362 -2.35 -49.70 13.96
C VAL A 362 -2.70 -48.48 14.82
N VAL A 363 -3.46 -47.53 14.27
CA VAL A 363 -3.95 -46.33 14.97
C VAL A 363 -4.77 -46.68 16.21
N ALA A 364 -5.63 -47.70 16.13
CA ALA A 364 -6.43 -48.18 17.26
C ALA A 364 -5.59 -48.85 18.37
N LYS A 365 -4.34 -49.27 18.08
CA LYS A 365 -3.48 -50.02 19.03
C LYS A 365 -2.34 -49.21 19.63
N VAL A 366 -1.80 -48.21 18.91
CA VAL A 366 -0.53 -47.53 19.27
C VAL A 366 -0.74 -46.14 19.89
N GLY A 367 -1.94 -45.56 19.78
CA GLY A 367 -2.32 -44.34 20.50
C GLY A 367 -1.83 -43.02 19.89
N TRP A 368 -2.28 -41.91 20.47
CA TRP A 368 -2.13 -40.53 19.99
C TRP A 368 -0.69 -40.10 19.63
N PRO A 369 0.35 -40.43 20.40
CA PRO A 369 1.72 -39.98 20.12
C PRO A 369 2.28 -40.50 18.79
N PHE A 370 1.83 -41.67 18.32
CA PHE A 370 2.26 -42.23 17.05
C PHE A 370 1.62 -41.50 15.85
N ILE A 371 0.36 -41.07 15.96
CA ILE A 371 -0.33 -40.30 14.91
C ILE A 371 0.33 -38.94 14.71
N LEU A 372 0.63 -38.23 15.81
CA LEU A 372 1.34 -36.95 15.77
C LEU A 372 2.74 -37.06 15.14
N SER A 373 3.37 -38.24 15.19
CA SER A 373 4.67 -38.50 14.57
C SER A 373 4.60 -38.71 13.05
N LEU A 374 3.43 -39.06 12.51
CA LEU A 374 3.21 -39.35 11.09
C LEU A 374 2.54 -38.19 10.33
N VAL A 375 1.87 -37.28 11.04
CA VAL A 375 1.11 -36.18 10.44
C VAL A 375 1.69 -34.83 10.88
N LYS A 376 1.94 -33.94 9.92
CA LYS A 376 2.41 -32.59 10.21
C LYS A 376 1.27 -31.74 10.75
N PHE A 377 1.57 -30.90 11.75
CA PHE A 377 0.59 -29.99 12.35
C PHE A 377 -0.12 -29.11 11.29
N HIS A 378 0.64 -28.57 10.34
CA HIS A 378 0.13 -27.77 9.23
C HIS A 378 -0.97 -28.47 8.41
N ASP A 379 -0.80 -29.77 8.10
CA ASP A 379 -1.76 -30.52 7.29
C ASP A 379 -3.09 -30.72 8.04
N VAL A 380 -3.03 -30.83 9.37
CA VAL A 380 -4.22 -30.93 10.22
C VAL A 380 -4.97 -29.60 10.29
N VAL A 381 -4.26 -28.48 10.45
CA VAL A 381 -4.89 -27.15 10.47
C VAL A 381 -5.50 -26.84 9.10
N ARG A 382 -4.83 -27.18 7.99
CA ARG A 382 -5.39 -27.08 6.64
C ARG A 382 -6.70 -27.86 6.51
N TRP A 383 -6.70 -29.13 6.89
CA TRP A 383 -7.92 -29.93 6.88
C TRP A 383 -9.02 -29.33 7.75
N ALA A 384 -8.70 -28.86 8.96
CA ALA A 384 -9.68 -28.27 9.86
C ALA A 384 -10.33 -27.03 9.23
N THR A 385 -9.55 -26.17 8.58
CA THR A 385 -10.06 -25.00 7.88
C THR A 385 -10.94 -25.40 6.68
N GLU A 386 -10.45 -26.28 5.81
CA GLU A 386 -11.11 -26.60 4.53
C GLU A 386 -12.33 -27.51 4.71
N ALA A 387 -12.19 -28.57 5.49
CA ALA A 387 -13.18 -29.64 5.61
C ALA A 387 -14.16 -29.45 6.77
N VAL A 388 -13.80 -28.64 7.77
CA VAL A 388 -14.66 -28.38 8.94
C VAL A 388 -15.15 -26.93 8.94
N ALA A 389 -14.27 -25.94 9.11
CA ALA A 389 -14.68 -24.54 9.28
C ALA A 389 -15.43 -24.01 8.04
N ASN A 390 -14.84 -24.11 6.86
CA ASN A 390 -15.48 -23.66 5.62
C ASN A 390 -16.74 -24.46 5.28
N ARG A 391 -16.79 -25.74 5.65
CA ARG A 391 -18.01 -26.54 5.52
C ARG A 391 -19.12 -26.02 6.42
N LEU A 392 -18.82 -25.79 7.71
CA LEU A 392 -19.78 -25.27 8.67
C LEU A 392 -20.28 -23.90 8.24
N LEU A 393 -19.38 -22.97 7.87
CA LEU A 393 -19.75 -21.64 7.36
C LEU A 393 -20.76 -21.72 6.20
N ARG A 394 -20.53 -22.64 5.24
CA ARG A 394 -21.48 -22.91 4.16
C ARG A 394 -22.81 -23.48 4.67
N GLU A 395 -22.79 -24.43 5.61
CA GLU A 395 -24.00 -25.02 6.21
C GLU A 395 -24.84 -23.99 6.99
N ILE A 396 -24.21 -22.98 7.60
CA ILE A 396 -24.90 -21.89 8.32
C ILE A 396 -25.14 -20.64 7.45
N ASN A 397 -25.02 -20.76 6.12
CA ASN A 397 -25.24 -19.69 5.14
C ASN A 397 -24.37 -18.42 5.33
N TYR A 398 -23.19 -18.55 5.92
CA TYR A 398 -22.18 -17.50 5.90
C TYR A 398 -21.38 -17.58 4.60
N ASN A 399 -21.43 -16.50 3.81
CA ASN A 399 -20.74 -16.39 2.54
C ASN A 399 -19.30 -15.84 2.74
N VAL A 400 -18.50 -16.56 3.52
CA VAL A 400 -17.08 -16.26 3.77
C VAL A 400 -16.29 -17.55 3.65
N THR A 401 -15.13 -17.49 2.99
CA THR A 401 -14.17 -18.60 2.94
C THR A 401 -12.93 -18.22 3.74
N VAL A 402 -12.60 -19.01 4.75
CA VAL A 402 -11.36 -18.86 5.52
C VAL A 402 -10.24 -19.55 4.73
N PRO A 403 -9.14 -18.86 4.39
CA PRO A 403 -8.04 -19.48 3.68
C PRO A 403 -7.33 -20.53 4.57
N PRO A 404 -6.83 -21.64 4.00
CA PRO A 404 -6.01 -22.58 4.74
C PRO A 404 -4.74 -21.89 5.26
N PRO A 405 -4.10 -22.42 6.32
CA PRO A 405 -2.83 -21.90 6.80
C PRO A 405 -1.78 -22.00 5.69
N GLY A 406 -1.04 -20.91 5.58
CA GLY A 406 0.05 -20.76 4.63
C GLY A 406 1.42 -21.16 5.16
N LYS A 407 2.44 -20.72 4.42
CA LYS A 407 3.84 -20.80 4.83
C LYS A 407 4.14 -19.89 6.04
N TYR A 408 3.41 -18.78 6.13
CA TYR A 408 3.59 -17.77 7.17
C TYR A 408 2.30 -17.48 7.94
N LEU A 409 2.48 -17.09 9.20
CA LEU A 409 1.44 -16.60 10.10
C LEU A 409 1.72 -15.14 10.48
N PRO A 410 0.70 -14.37 10.88
CA PRO A 410 0.92 -13.04 11.44
C PRO A 410 1.77 -13.10 12.71
N ARG A 411 2.66 -12.11 12.89
CA ARG A 411 3.28 -11.84 14.19
C ARG A 411 2.23 -11.34 15.18
N LYS A 412 2.57 -11.36 16.47
CA LYS A 412 1.63 -11.02 17.56
C LYS A 412 1.37 -9.52 17.71
N ASP A 413 2.25 -8.71 17.16
CA ASP A 413 2.26 -7.25 17.19
C ASP A 413 1.63 -6.63 15.93
N VAL A 414 1.18 -7.45 14.97
CA VAL A 414 0.41 -6.99 13.81
C VAL A 414 -0.85 -6.26 14.25
N PHE A 415 -1.12 -5.11 13.63
CA PHE A 415 -2.36 -4.37 13.79
C PHE A 415 -3.57 -5.31 13.61
N PRO A 416 -4.47 -5.46 14.61
CA PRO A 416 -5.47 -6.52 14.60
C PRO A 416 -6.38 -6.59 13.36
N LEU A 417 -6.67 -5.45 12.72
CA LEU A 417 -7.49 -5.42 11.49
C LEU A 417 -6.75 -5.96 10.25
N MET A 418 -5.42 -6.05 10.28
CA MET A 418 -4.59 -6.62 9.23
C MET A 418 -4.29 -8.11 9.43
N LEU A 419 -4.62 -8.70 10.58
CA LEU A 419 -4.42 -10.14 10.82
C LEU A 419 -5.01 -11.03 9.70
N PRO A 420 -6.24 -10.78 9.18
CA PRO A 420 -6.79 -11.59 8.10
C PRO A 420 -6.00 -11.48 6.80
N THR A 421 -5.50 -10.29 6.45
CA THR A 421 -4.74 -10.07 5.21
C THR A 421 -3.34 -10.63 5.32
N VAL A 422 -2.64 -10.42 6.45
CA VAL A 422 -1.32 -11.04 6.70
C VAL A 422 -1.38 -12.56 6.59
N TYR A 423 -2.39 -13.15 7.23
CA TYR A 423 -2.62 -14.59 7.19
C TYR A 423 -2.99 -15.08 5.79
N GLY A 424 -3.90 -14.39 5.09
CA GLY A 424 -4.32 -14.75 3.74
C GLY A 424 -3.19 -14.67 2.72
N MET A 425 -2.40 -13.60 2.75
CA MET A 425 -1.24 -13.42 1.87
C MET A 425 -0.13 -14.44 2.18
N GLY A 426 0.06 -14.76 3.46
CA GLY A 426 1.04 -15.77 3.92
C GLY A 426 0.78 -17.19 3.43
N GLY A 427 -0.40 -17.45 2.83
CA GLY A 427 -0.79 -18.76 2.30
C GLY A 427 -1.37 -18.75 0.89
N LEU A 428 -1.35 -17.63 0.19
CA LEU A 428 -1.90 -17.54 -1.14
C LEU A 428 -0.84 -17.92 -2.18
N ASP A 429 -1.09 -19.02 -2.89
CA ASP A 429 -0.29 -19.40 -4.04
C ASP A 429 -0.56 -18.46 -5.22
N LEU A 430 0.50 -18.04 -5.90
CA LEU A 430 0.38 -17.26 -7.13
C LEU A 430 -0.25 -18.10 -8.24
N GLY A 431 -1.18 -17.50 -8.98
CA GLY A 431 -1.73 -18.06 -10.22
C GLY A 431 -0.67 -18.16 -11.32
N ASP A 432 -0.94 -18.95 -12.36
CA ASP A 432 0.01 -19.18 -13.46
C ASP A 432 0.34 -17.86 -14.19
N ASP A 433 -0.67 -17.03 -14.48
CA ASP A 433 -0.48 -15.69 -15.09
C ASP A 433 0.41 -14.78 -14.21
N GLN A 434 0.25 -14.84 -12.88
CA GLN A 434 1.05 -14.04 -11.95
C GLN A 434 2.52 -14.52 -11.96
N LYS A 435 2.75 -15.84 -11.98
CA LYS A 435 4.10 -16.41 -12.09
C LYS A 435 4.75 -16.06 -13.42
N GLU A 436 3.99 -16.08 -14.52
CA GLU A 436 4.49 -15.68 -15.84
C GLU A 436 4.92 -14.20 -15.84
N ILE A 437 4.09 -13.31 -15.28
CA ILE A 437 4.39 -11.86 -15.19
C ILE A 437 5.65 -11.61 -14.36
N LEU A 438 5.79 -12.28 -13.22
CA LEU A 438 6.87 -12.05 -12.27
C LEU A 438 8.17 -12.83 -12.61
N GLY A 439 8.09 -13.82 -13.51
CA GLY A 439 9.24 -14.58 -14.02
C GLY A 439 9.77 -15.67 -13.08
N GLU A 440 10.94 -16.23 -13.39
CA GLU A 440 11.48 -17.40 -12.66
C GLU A 440 12.08 -17.07 -11.27
N ASN A 441 12.50 -15.82 -11.04
CA ASN A 441 13.16 -15.37 -9.82
C ASN A 441 12.20 -14.66 -8.85
N LEU A 442 11.06 -15.31 -8.57
CA LEU A 442 9.97 -14.73 -7.79
C LEU A 442 10.37 -14.33 -6.36
N GLY A 443 11.29 -15.08 -5.75
CA GLY A 443 11.56 -14.95 -4.32
C GLY A 443 10.40 -15.48 -3.47
N ASP A 444 10.29 -15.01 -2.23
CA ASP A 444 9.30 -15.48 -1.26
C ASP A 444 8.05 -14.60 -1.21
N TRP A 445 7.11 -14.81 -2.14
CA TRP A 445 5.87 -14.04 -2.24
C TRP A 445 4.87 -14.25 -1.09
N TYR A 446 5.14 -15.14 -0.15
CA TYR A 446 4.29 -15.30 1.03
C TYR A 446 4.68 -14.34 2.16
N LEU A 447 5.93 -13.86 2.21
CA LEU A 447 6.33 -12.81 3.15
C LEU A 447 5.62 -11.51 2.79
N ASN A 448 5.05 -10.85 3.79
CA ASN A 448 4.27 -9.64 3.59
C ASN A 448 4.21 -8.82 4.88
N ASP A 449 3.94 -7.52 4.74
CA ASP A 449 3.69 -6.59 5.85
C ASP A 449 2.20 -6.50 6.23
N GLY A 450 1.35 -7.28 5.55
CA GLY A 450 -0.11 -7.30 5.67
C GLY A 450 -0.88 -6.61 4.56
N ILE A 451 -0.23 -5.82 3.72
CA ILE A 451 -0.82 -5.18 2.54
C ILE A 451 -0.02 -5.49 1.27
N VAL A 452 1.30 -5.59 1.37
CA VAL A 452 2.22 -5.77 0.25
C VAL A 452 3.16 -6.95 0.51
N ASN A 453 3.38 -7.76 -0.52
CA ASN A 453 4.36 -8.85 -0.47
C ASN A 453 5.77 -8.25 -0.42
N THR A 454 6.63 -8.74 0.48
CA THR A 454 7.95 -8.14 0.76
C THR A 454 8.85 -8.08 -0.49
N GLU A 455 8.77 -9.09 -1.35
CA GLU A 455 9.51 -9.15 -2.64
C GLU A 455 9.13 -8.03 -3.62
N SER A 456 7.93 -7.46 -3.46
CA SER A 456 7.43 -6.37 -4.29
C SER A 456 8.04 -5.02 -3.91
N MET A 457 8.58 -4.87 -2.69
CA MET A 457 8.99 -3.57 -2.14
C MET A 457 10.39 -3.11 -2.55
N ARG A 458 11.24 -4.06 -2.93
CA ARG A 458 12.65 -3.81 -3.20
C ARG A 458 12.87 -2.81 -4.34
N GLY A 459 12.02 -2.84 -5.35
CA GLY A 459 12.10 -1.99 -6.53
C GLY A 459 11.39 -2.62 -7.73
N PRO A 460 11.18 -1.86 -8.82
CA PRO A 460 10.58 -2.37 -10.06
C PRO A 460 11.51 -3.39 -10.75
N ASP A 461 10.94 -4.38 -11.44
CA ASP A 461 11.72 -5.44 -12.13
C ASP A 461 12.60 -4.95 -13.27
N ASP A 462 12.19 -3.87 -13.94
CA ASP A 462 12.90 -3.27 -15.07
C ASP A 462 14.02 -2.30 -14.63
N SER A 463 14.18 -2.10 -13.32
CA SER A 463 15.05 -1.09 -12.73
C SER A 463 16.29 -1.71 -12.09
N LEU A 464 17.41 -0.98 -12.15
CA LEU A 464 18.63 -1.38 -11.44
C LEU A 464 18.44 -1.15 -9.94
N VAL A 465 18.46 -2.23 -9.16
CA VAL A 465 18.41 -2.19 -7.69
C VAL A 465 19.74 -2.68 -7.10
N LYS A 466 20.36 -1.85 -6.26
CA LYS A 466 21.60 -2.17 -5.52
C LYS A 466 21.35 -2.18 -4.03
N SER A 467 22.12 -2.98 -3.29
CA SER A 467 22.12 -2.91 -1.81
C SER A 467 22.72 -1.56 -1.38
N ILE A 468 22.16 -0.99 -0.31
CA ILE A 468 22.67 0.24 0.32
C ILE A 468 24.12 0.10 0.82
N SER A 469 24.58 -1.13 1.09
CA SER A 469 25.99 -1.41 1.43
C SER A 469 26.98 -0.93 0.37
N GLY A 470 26.55 -0.82 -0.89
CA GLY A 470 27.34 -0.28 -1.98
C GLY A 470 27.19 1.23 -2.21
N PHE A 471 26.41 1.94 -1.38
CA PHE A 471 26.22 3.38 -1.52
C PHE A 471 27.49 4.11 -1.09
N PRO A 472 28.09 4.95 -1.97
CA PRO A 472 29.31 5.66 -1.60
C PRO A 472 28.98 6.80 -0.65
N THR A 473 29.57 6.75 0.53
CA THR A 473 29.40 7.78 1.58
C THR A 473 30.51 8.82 1.57
N SER A 474 31.47 8.72 0.63
CA SER A 474 32.54 9.71 0.46
C SER A 474 32.19 10.86 -0.49
N THR A 475 31.20 10.68 -1.36
CA THR A 475 30.70 11.70 -2.28
C THR A 475 29.22 11.50 -2.57
N LEU A 476 28.48 12.60 -2.70
CA LEU A 476 27.10 12.59 -3.14
C LEU A 476 26.98 12.91 -4.64
N ASP A 477 28.02 13.44 -5.29
CA ASP A 477 28.04 13.86 -6.69
C ASP A 477 28.90 12.92 -7.55
N GLY A 478 28.43 11.70 -7.74
CA GLY A 478 29.11 10.67 -8.53
C GLY A 478 28.25 10.11 -9.66
N ASP A 479 28.93 9.64 -10.72
CA ASP A 479 28.28 8.89 -11.80
C ASP A 479 27.68 7.59 -11.26
N GLY A 480 26.44 7.28 -11.67
CA GLY A 480 25.77 6.04 -11.31
C GLY A 480 25.16 5.98 -9.91
N LEU A 481 25.05 7.12 -9.20
CA LEU A 481 24.33 7.22 -7.93
C LEU A 481 22.82 7.47 -8.10
N ARG A 482 22.47 8.13 -9.20
CA ARG A 482 21.10 8.44 -9.62
C ARG A 482 20.64 7.43 -10.66
N GLY A 483 19.32 7.28 -10.82
CA GLY A 483 18.74 6.27 -11.71
C GLY A 483 18.86 4.83 -11.19
N VAL A 484 19.19 4.66 -9.91
CA VAL A 484 19.37 3.36 -9.25
C VAL A 484 18.57 3.37 -7.96
N TYR A 485 17.83 2.30 -7.69
CA TYR A 485 17.21 2.06 -6.39
C TYR A 485 18.26 1.53 -5.42
N TRP A 486 18.58 2.32 -4.41
CA TRP A 486 19.42 1.91 -3.29
C TRP A 486 18.55 1.31 -2.18
N HIS A 487 18.58 -0.01 -2.10
CA HIS A 487 17.71 -0.78 -1.23
C HIS A 487 18.35 -0.98 0.14
N PHE A 488 17.67 -0.51 1.18
CA PHE A 488 18.14 -0.57 2.56
C PHE A 488 18.10 -1.98 3.17
N GLY A 489 17.31 -2.88 2.61
CA GLY A 489 17.04 -4.21 3.17
C GLY A 489 15.61 -4.33 3.68
N VAL A 490 15.38 -5.38 4.47
CA VAL A 490 14.06 -5.75 4.99
C VAL A 490 14.02 -5.47 6.48
N ASN A 491 12.93 -4.91 6.99
CA ASN A 491 12.65 -4.84 8.42
C ASN A 491 11.55 -5.85 8.78
N ASP A 492 11.76 -6.63 9.84
CA ASP A 492 10.84 -7.69 10.30
C ASP A 492 10.06 -7.30 11.57
N GLN A 493 10.08 -6.00 11.91
CA GLN A 493 9.49 -5.45 13.13
C GLN A 493 8.24 -4.62 12.86
N MET A 494 8.12 -4.03 11.67
CA MET A 494 7.02 -3.14 11.30
C MET A 494 6.03 -3.85 10.36
N ASP A 495 4.74 -3.66 10.62
CA ASP A 495 3.69 -3.89 9.63
C ASP A 495 3.43 -2.64 8.77
N HIS A 496 2.55 -2.75 7.77
CA HIS A 496 2.32 -1.69 6.80
C HIS A 496 1.83 -0.36 7.41
N VAL A 497 1.14 -0.38 8.55
CA VAL A 497 0.64 0.86 9.19
C VAL A 497 1.64 1.45 10.18
N ASP A 498 2.50 0.60 10.77
CA ASP A 498 3.64 1.07 11.56
C ASP A 498 4.56 1.98 10.73
N GLU A 499 4.74 1.69 9.44
CA GLU A 499 5.61 2.43 8.50
C GLU A 499 5.34 3.93 8.47
N ILE A 500 4.08 4.32 8.73
CA ILE A 500 3.62 5.70 8.73
C ILE A 500 3.19 6.16 10.13
N GLY A 501 3.45 5.37 11.16
CA GLY A 501 3.15 5.71 12.56
C GLY A 501 1.69 5.59 12.97
N VAL A 502 0.88 4.89 12.19
CA VAL A 502 -0.55 4.73 12.45
C VAL A 502 -0.77 3.49 13.31
N PHE A 503 -1.21 3.70 14.56
CA PHE A 503 -1.46 2.65 15.56
C PHE A 503 -0.22 1.83 15.98
N ILE A 504 0.96 2.47 16.06
CA ILE A 504 2.17 1.83 16.62
C ILE A 504 1.89 1.40 18.08
N GLU A 505 2.02 0.11 18.37
CA GLU A 505 2.12 -0.40 19.73
C GLU A 505 3.48 0.00 20.33
N GLU A 506 3.54 0.29 21.64
CA GLU A 506 4.80 0.74 22.31
C GLU A 506 6.00 -0.22 22.14
N TYR A 507 5.76 -1.44 21.67
CA TYR A 507 6.75 -2.50 21.51
C TYR A 507 7.09 -2.83 20.06
N THR A 508 6.42 -2.26 19.05
CA THR A 508 6.60 -2.63 17.64
C THR A 508 7.92 -2.13 17.05
N VAL A 509 8.43 -0.97 17.51
CA VAL A 509 9.70 -0.41 17.03
C VAL A 509 10.61 -0.08 18.21
N ARG A 510 11.76 -0.76 18.30
CA ARG A 510 12.88 -0.32 19.14
C ARG A 510 14.04 0.03 18.22
N CYS A 511 14.37 1.32 18.10
CA CYS A 511 15.69 1.67 17.59
C CYS A 511 16.73 1.00 18.49
N PRO A 512 17.63 0.15 17.96
CA PRO A 512 18.72 -0.37 18.76
C PRO A 512 19.52 0.82 19.30
N VAL A 513 19.67 0.86 20.63
CA VAL A 513 20.36 1.92 21.38
C VAL A 513 21.84 1.96 21.00
#